data_AF-A0A3N1WW36-F1
#
_entry.id   AF-A0A3N1WW36-F1
#
_cell.length_a   1.000
_cell.length_b   1.000
_cell.length_c   1.000
_cell.angle_alpha   90.00
_cell.angle_beta   90.00
_cell.angle_gamma   90.00
#
_symmetry.space_group_name_H-M   'P 1'
#
loop_
_entity.id
_entity.type
_entity.pdbx_description
1 polymer ?
#
loop_
_entity_poly.entity_id
_entity_poly.type
_entity_poly.pdbx_seq_one_letter_code
_entity_poly.pdbx_strand_id
1 'polypeptide(L)'
;MANVDSKPAQGDAAVSRGRRRTILGVAALAMLVPALPAFAHHGWPGFDTDRLIYVAGTVSSEGVWGNPHSLFDITVDSNLPARTPTLTIPKELQDPEDSTRVNAAPSYKGSRKELKIIIAPPAWSGRWGLDRPLKVGERVQAVGYINRTDDGLFRPVVFWYGPDAVPVNQVLGNTLPVRAPIPK
;
A
#
# COMPACT_ATOMS: atom_id res chain seq x y z
N MET A 1 -25.91 -11.17 95.18
CA MET A 1 -26.83 -12.28 94.85
C MET A 1 -28.11 -11.68 94.28
N ALA A 2 -28.70 -12.32 93.25
CA ALA A 2 -29.81 -11.90 92.38
C ALA A 2 -29.40 -10.82 91.33
N ASN A 3 -29.18 -11.10 90.04
CA ASN A 3 -30.02 -11.78 89.02
C ASN A 3 -31.29 -10.94 88.77
N VAL A 4 -31.75 -10.56 87.57
CA VAL A 4 -31.65 -11.13 86.23
C VAL A 4 -31.87 -10.00 85.20
N ASP A 5 -31.30 -10.21 84.01
CA ASP A 5 -31.64 -9.68 82.69
C ASP A 5 -33.11 -9.32 82.43
N SER A 6 -33.34 -8.45 81.44
CA SER A 6 -33.88 -8.86 80.12
C SER A 6 -34.10 -7.66 79.19
N LYS A 7 -33.48 -7.72 78.01
CA LYS A 7 -33.78 -6.93 76.79
C LYS A 7 -34.66 -7.79 75.87
N PRO A 8 -35.59 -7.24 75.09
CA PRO A 8 -35.47 -7.26 73.62
C PRO A 8 -36.22 -6.04 72.98
N ALA A 9 -36.30 -5.73 71.69
CA ALA A 9 -35.74 -6.11 70.39
C ALA A 9 -36.26 -5.07 69.36
N GLN A 10 -35.72 -5.13 68.14
CA GLN A 10 -36.30 -4.67 66.86
C GLN A 10 -36.45 -3.17 66.58
N GLY A 11 -36.21 -2.81 65.32
CA GLY A 11 -36.77 -1.60 64.71
C GLY A 11 -35.80 -0.89 63.79
N ASP A 12 -36.01 -1.07 62.50
CA ASP A 12 -35.24 -0.51 61.39
C ASP A 12 -35.29 1.03 61.29
N ALA A 13 -34.28 1.51 60.54
CA ALA A 13 -34.24 2.73 59.74
C ALA A 13 -34.22 4.10 60.45
N ALA A 14 -33.09 4.80 60.33
CA ALA A 14 -33.02 6.00 59.47
C ALA A 14 -31.58 6.52 59.35
N VAL A 15 -31.21 6.70 58.08
CA VAL A 15 -30.07 7.42 57.51
C VAL A 15 -29.73 8.72 58.24
N SER A 16 -28.45 8.99 58.50
CA SER A 16 -27.85 10.30 58.17
C SER A 16 -26.32 10.38 58.32
N ARG A 17 -25.69 10.76 57.21
CA ARG A 17 -24.49 11.61 57.07
C ARG A 17 -23.14 11.08 57.58
N GLY A 18 -22.38 10.59 56.61
CA GLY A 18 -20.92 10.57 56.62
C GLY A 18 -20.36 10.91 55.24
N ARG A 19 -20.43 12.18 54.86
CA ARG A 19 -19.87 12.72 53.62
C ARG A 19 -18.36 12.46 53.61
N ARG A 20 -17.89 11.61 52.70
CA ARG A 20 -16.57 11.59 52.04
C ARG A 20 -16.31 10.18 51.52
N ARG A 21 -16.20 10.02 50.21
CA ARG A 21 -15.10 9.30 49.54
C ARG A 21 -15.36 9.29 48.02
N THR A 22 -14.58 10.15 47.37
CA THR A 22 -13.90 9.87 46.10
C THR A 22 -14.81 9.62 44.89
N ILE A 23 -15.01 10.67 44.09
CA ILE A 23 -15.37 10.53 42.68
C ILE A 23 -14.16 9.83 42.03
N LEU A 24 -14.30 8.54 41.72
CA LEU A 24 -13.39 7.83 40.84
C LEU A 24 -13.62 8.39 39.43
N GLY A 25 -12.79 9.34 39.03
CA GLY A 25 -12.68 9.74 37.64
C GLY A 25 -12.20 8.55 36.82
N VAL A 26 -13.06 8.02 35.96
CA VAL A 26 -12.64 7.08 34.93
C VAL A 26 -11.88 7.91 33.89
N ALA A 27 -10.58 8.04 34.06
CA ALA A 27 -9.70 8.46 33.00
C ALA A 27 -9.74 7.36 31.93
N ALA A 28 -10.50 7.61 30.84
CA ALA A 28 -10.42 6.78 29.65
C ALA A 28 -9.00 6.95 29.08
N LEU A 29 -8.11 6.03 29.48
CA LEU A 29 -6.81 5.88 28.86
C LEU A 29 -7.08 5.41 27.43
N ALA A 30 -7.15 6.36 26.49
CA ALA A 30 -7.12 6.04 25.08
C ALA A 30 -5.82 5.29 24.85
N MET A 31 -5.91 3.96 24.71
CA MET A 31 -4.79 3.14 24.26
C MET A 31 -4.44 3.68 22.88
N LEU A 32 -3.34 4.43 22.77
CA LEU A 32 -2.63 4.53 21.51
C LEU A 32 -2.18 3.11 21.20
N VAL A 33 -2.98 2.39 20.42
CA VAL A 33 -2.48 1.23 19.70
C VAL A 33 -1.41 1.82 18.78
N PRO A 34 -0.11 1.57 19.01
CA PRO A 34 0.86 1.88 17.98
C PRO A 34 0.37 1.13 16.75
N ALA A 35 0.09 1.84 15.66
CA ALA A 35 -0.06 1.20 14.37
C ALA A 35 1.23 0.41 14.19
N LEU A 36 1.15 -0.91 14.40
CA LEU A 36 2.22 -1.82 13.99
C LEU A 36 2.55 -1.39 12.56
N PRO A 37 3.84 -1.22 12.20
CA PRO A 37 4.16 -0.91 10.82
C PRO A 37 3.48 -1.99 9.98
N ALA A 38 2.43 -1.59 9.26
CA ALA A 38 1.79 -2.46 8.31
C ALA A 38 2.91 -2.96 7.41
N PHE A 39 2.88 -4.24 7.07
CA PHE A 39 3.82 -4.95 6.20
C PHE A 39 3.87 -4.40 4.75
N ALA A 40 3.73 -3.09 4.57
CA ALA A 40 3.81 -2.36 3.33
C ALA A 40 5.26 -1.99 2.97
N HIS A 41 6.23 -2.08 3.88
CA HIS A 41 7.58 -1.56 3.59
C HIS A 41 8.53 -2.59 2.94
N HIS A 42 8.25 -3.90 2.95
CA HIS A 42 9.19 -4.94 2.44
C HIS A 42 8.55 -6.23 1.87
N GLY A 43 7.70 -6.15 0.85
CA GLY A 43 7.15 -7.38 0.27
C GLY A 43 6.86 -7.37 -1.23
N TRP A 44 7.69 -8.07 -1.99
CA TRP A 44 7.31 -8.67 -3.27
C TRP A 44 6.67 -10.08 -3.20
N PRO A 45 6.62 -10.84 -2.07
CA PRO A 45 6.06 -12.20 -2.06
C PRO A 45 4.62 -12.35 -2.56
N GLY A 46 3.79 -11.32 -2.40
CA GLY A 46 2.43 -11.29 -2.94
C GLY A 46 2.36 -11.16 -4.46
N PHE A 47 3.48 -10.89 -5.13
CA PHE A 47 3.57 -10.68 -6.57
C PHE A 47 4.28 -11.83 -7.27
N ASP A 48 3.91 -12.07 -8.53
CA ASP A 48 4.57 -13.06 -9.36
C ASP A 48 5.90 -12.52 -9.91
N THR A 49 6.89 -12.48 -9.02
CA THR A 49 8.22 -11.91 -9.29
C THR A 49 9.03 -12.65 -10.35
N ASP A 50 8.58 -13.83 -10.77
CA ASP A 50 9.20 -14.61 -11.83
C ASP A 50 8.78 -14.14 -13.23
N ARG A 51 7.86 -13.17 -13.32
CA ARG A 51 7.29 -12.70 -14.58
C ARG A 51 7.10 -11.18 -14.58
N LEU A 52 8.06 -10.47 -15.17
CA LEU A 52 7.84 -9.07 -15.51
C LEU A 52 6.81 -8.96 -16.64
N ILE A 53 5.87 -8.04 -16.47
CA ILE A 53 4.80 -7.74 -17.41
C ILE A 53 4.83 -6.25 -17.74
N TYR A 54 4.69 -5.93 -19.01
CA TYR A 54 4.46 -4.56 -19.49
C TYR A 54 2.95 -4.26 -19.55
N VAL A 55 2.56 -3.10 -19.05
CA VAL A 55 1.21 -2.54 -19.18
C VAL A 55 1.29 -1.12 -19.73
N ALA A 56 0.26 -0.70 -20.47
CA ALA A 56 0.06 0.69 -20.82
C ALA A 56 -1.42 1.03 -20.81
N GLY A 57 -1.73 2.29 -20.50
CA GLY A 57 -3.11 2.72 -20.31
C GLY A 57 -3.22 4.19 -19.95
N THR A 58 -4.41 4.59 -19.52
CA THR A 58 -4.70 5.93 -19.01
C THR A 58 -5.22 5.85 -17.58
N VAL A 59 -4.80 6.76 -16.72
CA VAL A 59 -5.31 6.86 -15.34
C VAL A 59 -6.83 7.02 -15.37
N SER A 60 -7.54 6.14 -14.67
CA SER A 60 -9.01 6.11 -14.61
C SER A 60 -9.58 6.51 -13.24
N SER A 61 -8.74 6.75 -12.23
CA SER A 61 -9.17 7.23 -10.92
C SER A 61 -8.24 8.28 -10.32
N GLU A 62 -8.78 9.14 -9.44
CA GLU A 62 -8.00 10.12 -8.65
C GLU A 62 -7.06 9.44 -7.65
N GLY A 63 -7.35 8.19 -7.30
CA GLY A 63 -6.50 7.35 -6.46
C GLY A 63 -6.33 7.84 -5.01
N VAL A 64 -5.24 7.40 -4.40
CA VAL A 64 -4.77 7.78 -3.07
C VAL A 64 -3.30 8.17 -3.19
N TRP A 65 -2.97 9.42 -2.86
CA TRP A 65 -1.60 9.91 -2.79
C TRP A 65 -1.16 10.02 -1.34
N GLY A 66 -0.37 9.07 -0.87
CA GLY A 66 -0.05 9.00 0.55
C GLY A 66 0.76 7.79 0.98
N ASN A 67 0.81 7.59 2.30
CA ASN A 67 1.50 6.50 2.96
C ASN A 67 0.52 5.37 3.33
N PRO A 68 0.98 4.10 3.38
CA PRO A 68 2.35 3.64 3.10
C PRO A 68 2.64 3.48 1.59
N HIS A 69 1.60 3.47 0.76
CA HIS A 69 1.67 3.40 -0.69
C HIS A 69 0.67 4.35 -1.31
N SER A 70 1.02 4.86 -2.50
CA SER A 70 0.03 5.53 -3.35
C SER A 70 -0.60 4.51 -4.30
N LEU A 71 -1.88 4.70 -4.60
CA LEU A 71 -2.65 3.82 -5.46
C LEU A 71 -3.42 4.64 -6.48
N PHE A 72 -3.59 4.11 -7.68
CA PHE A 72 -4.49 4.65 -8.70
C PHE A 72 -4.86 3.52 -9.67
N ASP A 73 -5.94 3.70 -10.42
CA ASP A 73 -6.34 2.72 -11.42
C ASP A 73 -5.99 3.22 -12.82
N ILE A 74 -5.70 2.30 -13.73
CA ILE A 74 -5.55 2.59 -15.16
C ILE A 74 -6.54 1.76 -15.97
N THR A 75 -7.17 2.38 -16.96
CA THR A 75 -7.77 1.63 -18.07
C THR A 75 -6.64 1.15 -18.98
N VAL A 76 -6.52 -0.17 -19.16
CA VAL A 76 -5.48 -0.80 -19.98
C VAL A 76 -5.84 -0.67 -21.46
N ASP A 77 -4.86 -0.34 -22.28
CA ASP A 77 -5.05 -0.27 -23.73
C ASP A 77 -5.47 -1.62 -24.31
N SER A 78 -6.36 -1.58 -25.30
CA SER A 78 -6.77 -2.76 -26.06
C SER A 78 -5.70 -3.27 -27.03
N ASN A 79 -4.74 -2.42 -27.41
CA ASN A 79 -3.71 -2.73 -28.38
C ASN A 79 -2.32 -2.42 -27.81
N LEU A 80 -1.74 -3.38 -27.09
CA LEU A 80 -0.39 -3.30 -26.58
C LEU A 80 0.61 -3.86 -27.62
N PRO A 81 1.85 -3.33 -27.68
CA PRO A 81 2.94 -3.98 -28.42
C PRO A 81 3.20 -5.40 -27.90
N ALA A 82 4.04 -6.19 -28.57
CA ALA A 82 4.35 -7.55 -28.09
C ALA A 82 5.10 -7.55 -26.73
N ARG A 83 5.91 -6.52 -26.49
CA ARG A 83 6.80 -6.34 -25.34
C ARG A 83 6.96 -4.84 -25.04
N THR A 84 7.63 -4.52 -23.94
CA THR A 84 8.02 -3.13 -23.61
C THR A 84 8.61 -2.42 -24.84
N PRO A 85 8.07 -1.26 -25.25
CA PRO A 85 8.67 -0.45 -26.30
C PRO A 85 9.98 0.18 -25.81
N THR A 86 10.74 0.78 -26.72
CA THR A 86 11.96 1.49 -26.35
C THR A 86 11.61 2.73 -25.49
N LEU A 87 11.89 2.65 -24.20
CA LEU A 87 11.67 3.71 -23.22
C LEU A 87 12.96 3.99 -22.45
N THR A 88 13.16 5.23 -22.03
CA THR A 88 14.31 5.59 -21.18
C THR A 88 14.17 4.94 -19.82
N ILE A 89 15.05 3.98 -19.49
CA ILE A 89 15.06 3.33 -18.17
C ILE A 89 15.81 4.22 -17.17
N PRO A 90 15.29 4.42 -15.94
CA PRO A 90 16.00 5.14 -14.87
C PRO A 90 17.41 4.59 -14.66
N LYS A 91 18.37 5.45 -14.29
CA LYS A 91 19.78 5.07 -14.07
C LYS A 91 19.93 3.89 -13.12
N GLU A 92 19.05 3.79 -12.14
CA GLU A 92 19.01 2.78 -11.09
C GLU A 92 18.74 1.38 -11.66
N LEU A 93 18.10 1.26 -12.82
CA LEU A 93 17.78 -0.01 -13.48
C LEU A 93 18.53 -0.21 -14.80
N GLN A 94 19.58 0.58 -15.06
CA GLN A 94 20.38 0.48 -16.29
C GLN A 94 21.41 -0.65 -16.29
N ASP A 95 21.61 -1.36 -15.17
CA ASP A 95 22.44 -2.57 -15.15
C ASP A 95 21.98 -3.51 -16.28
N PRO A 96 22.89 -4.05 -17.12
CA PRO A 96 22.51 -4.91 -18.25
C PRO A 96 21.65 -6.12 -17.86
N GLU A 97 21.85 -6.67 -16.65
CA GLU A 97 21.04 -7.78 -16.18
C GLU A 97 19.60 -7.36 -15.91
N ASP A 98 19.39 -6.15 -15.40
CA ASP A 98 18.05 -5.67 -15.04
C ASP A 98 17.34 -5.02 -16.24
N SER A 99 18.03 -4.14 -16.98
CA SER A 99 17.50 -3.43 -18.13
C SER A 99 17.07 -4.36 -19.27
N THR A 100 17.81 -5.45 -19.53
CA THR A 100 17.43 -6.45 -20.55
C THR A 100 16.07 -7.07 -20.24
N ARG A 101 15.79 -7.33 -18.95
CA ARG A 101 14.52 -7.92 -18.50
C ARG A 101 13.37 -6.92 -18.59
N VAL A 102 13.61 -5.66 -18.26
CA VAL A 102 12.62 -4.57 -18.43
C VAL A 102 12.25 -4.40 -19.90
N ASN A 103 13.25 -4.37 -20.79
CA ASN A 103 13.04 -4.25 -22.24
C ASN A 103 12.36 -5.48 -22.85
N ALA A 104 12.62 -6.68 -22.31
CA ALA A 104 12.04 -7.93 -22.81
C ALA A 104 10.67 -8.26 -22.21
N ALA A 105 10.15 -7.47 -21.25
CA ALA A 105 8.91 -7.81 -20.56
C ALA A 105 7.73 -7.91 -21.56
N PRO A 106 7.05 -9.07 -21.65
CA PRO A 106 5.89 -9.21 -22.52
C PRO A 106 4.74 -8.35 -22.02
N SER A 107 3.92 -7.89 -22.95
CA SER A 107 2.72 -7.13 -22.61
C SER A 107 1.68 -7.98 -21.89
N TYR A 108 0.89 -7.33 -21.04
CA TYR A 108 -0.23 -7.91 -20.32
C TYR A 108 -1.23 -8.56 -21.28
N LYS A 109 -1.57 -9.82 -21.01
CA LYS A 109 -2.54 -10.63 -21.77
C LYS A 109 -3.74 -11.07 -20.93
N GLY A 110 -3.88 -10.53 -19.71
CA GLY A 110 -5.01 -10.86 -18.86
C GLY A 110 -6.31 -10.22 -19.37
N SER A 111 -7.44 -10.64 -18.80
CA SER A 111 -8.77 -10.22 -19.24
C SER A 111 -9.23 -8.88 -18.64
N ARG A 112 -8.56 -8.37 -17.61
CA ARG A 112 -8.93 -7.13 -16.93
C ARG A 112 -8.76 -5.94 -17.86
N LYS A 113 -9.79 -5.09 -17.91
CA LYS A 113 -9.75 -3.80 -18.64
C LYS A 113 -9.21 -2.65 -17.77
N GLU A 114 -9.21 -2.85 -16.46
CA GLU A 114 -8.67 -1.92 -15.49
C GLU A 114 -7.70 -2.66 -14.58
N LEU A 115 -6.58 -2.01 -14.24
CA LEU A 115 -5.62 -2.50 -13.26
C LEU A 115 -5.43 -1.44 -12.17
N LYS A 116 -5.43 -1.89 -10.92
CA LYS A 116 -5.03 -1.09 -9.77
C LYS A 116 -3.51 -1.11 -9.69
N ILE A 117 -2.91 0.07 -9.77
CA ILE A 117 -1.48 0.28 -9.66
C ILE A 117 -1.14 0.67 -8.22
N ILE A 118 -0.21 -0.06 -7.59
CA ILE A 118 0.33 0.26 -6.27
C ILE A 118 1.79 0.70 -6.38
N ILE A 119 2.08 1.94 -6.02
CA ILE A 119 3.42 2.55 -6.10
C ILE A 119 3.97 2.89 -4.71
N ALA A 120 5.27 3.16 -4.67
CA ALA A 120 5.97 3.68 -3.49
C ALA A 120 5.32 5.00 -2.99
N PRO A 121 5.47 5.32 -1.70
CA PRO A 121 4.87 6.54 -1.13
C PRO A 121 5.45 7.81 -1.77
N PRO A 122 4.78 8.96 -1.61
CA PRO A 122 5.17 10.24 -2.20
C PRO A 122 6.64 10.61 -1.97
N ALA A 123 7.17 10.36 -0.77
CA ALA A 123 8.55 10.67 -0.44
C ALA A 123 9.58 9.88 -1.26
N TRP A 124 9.22 8.68 -1.73
CA TRP A 124 10.07 7.87 -2.61
C TRP A 124 9.85 8.24 -4.08
N SER A 125 8.59 8.23 -4.54
CA SER A 125 8.24 8.53 -5.93
C SER A 125 8.65 9.95 -6.35
N GLY A 126 8.57 10.92 -5.43
CA GLY A 126 9.00 12.29 -5.65
C GLY A 126 10.51 12.45 -5.88
N ARG A 127 11.34 11.62 -5.23
CA ARG A 127 12.80 11.60 -5.48
C ARG A 127 13.14 11.15 -6.90
N TRP A 128 12.20 10.46 -7.55
CA TRP A 128 12.36 9.84 -8.86
C TRP A 128 11.44 10.43 -9.93
N GLY A 129 10.96 11.66 -9.72
CA GLY A 129 10.31 12.46 -10.76
C GLY A 129 8.80 12.65 -10.60
N LEU A 130 8.11 11.87 -9.75
CA LEU A 130 6.67 12.06 -9.50
C LEU A 130 6.42 12.78 -8.18
N ASP A 131 6.38 14.12 -8.22
CA ASP A 131 6.21 15.00 -7.05
C ASP A 131 4.74 15.31 -6.70
N ARG A 132 3.80 14.74 -7.45
CA ARG A 132 2.35 14.96 -7.32
C ARG A 132 1.55 13.68 -7.63
N PRO A 133 0.27 13.60 -7.22
CA PRO A 133 -0.63 12.61 -7.79
C PRO A 133 -0.71 12.74 -9.31
N LEU A 134 -0.89 11.60 -9.98
CA LEU A 134 -1.32 11.56 -11.37
C LEU A 134 -2.79 11.98 -11.47
N LYS A 135 -3.17 12.57 -12.59
CA LYS A 135 -4.54 13.00 -12.88
C LYS A 135 -5.22 12.00 -13.79
N VAL A 136 -6.54 11.88 -13.65
CA VAL A 136 -7.37 11.12 -14.60
C VAL A 136 -7.09 11.58 -16.03
N GLY A 137 -6.92 10.62 -16.94
CA GLY A 137 -6.58 10.84 -18.35
C GLY A 137 -5.08 10.92 -18.64
N GLU A 138 -4.19 10.98 -17.62
CA GLU A 138 -2.76 10.93 -17.88
C GLU A 138 -2.33 9.56 -18.41
N ARG A 139 -1.41 9.58 -19.38
CA ARG A 139 -0.81 8.38 -19.94
C ARG A 139 0.09 7.72 -18.90
N VAL A 140 -0.03 6.40 -18.76
CA VAL A 140 0.87 5.58 -17.96
C VAL A 140 1.33 4.36 -18.75
N GLN A 141 2.61 4.06 -18.65
CA GLN A 141 3.21 2.81 -19.09
C GLN A 141 3.98 2.24 -17.91
N ALA A 142 4.03 0.93 -17.72
CA ALA A 142 4.75 0.36 -16.59
C ALA A 142 5.27 -1.05 -16.88
N VAL A 143 6.39 -1.37 -16.24
CA VAL A 143 6.91 -2.74 -16.17
C VAL A 143 6.95 -3.14 -14.70
N GLY A 144 6.42 -4.32 -14.40
CA GLY A 144 6.18 -4.75 -13.03
C GLY A 144 5.58 -6.14 -12.95
N TYR A 145 4.95 -6.41 -11.82
CA TYR A 145 4.43 -7.73 -11.49
C TYR A 145 2.95 -7.67 -11.18
N ILE A 146 2.22 -8.71 -11.62
CA ILE A 146 0.83 -8.96 -11.22
C ILE A 146 0.85 -9.67 -9.86
N ASN A 147 -0.13 -9.35 -9.00
CA ASN A 147 -0.30 -10.03 -7.73
C ASN A 147 -0.76 -11.49 -7.94
N ARG A 148 -0.27 -12.41 -7.10
CA ARG A 148 -0.50 -13.85 -7.23
C ARG A 148 -1.96 -14.26 -6.96
N THR A 149 -2.67 -13.48 -6.14
CA THR A 149 -4.04 -13.78 -5.69
C THR A 149 -5.07 -12.79 -6.22
N ASP A 150 -4.65 -11.59 -6.60
CA ASP A 150 -5.48 -10.55 -7.19
C ASP A 150 -4.92 -10.15 -8.56
N ASP A 151 -5.47 -10.72 -9.63
CA ASP A 151 -5.04 -10.45 -11.00
C ASP A 151 -5.36 -9.03 -11.50
N GLY A 152 -6.04 -8.22 -10.69
CA GLY A 152 -6.29 -6.80 -10.90
C GLY A 152 -5.25 -5.87 -10.25
N LEU A 153 -4.38 -6.38 -9.37
CA LEU A 153 -3.37 -5.57 -8.68
C LEU A 153 -1.99 -5.71 -9.35
N PHE A 154 -1.41 -4.57 -9.71
CA PHE A 154 -0.12 -4.49 -10.39
C PHE A 154 0.86 -3.58 -9.63
N ARG A 155 2.09 -4.06 -9.43
CA ARG A 155 3.16 -3.29 -8.79
C ARG A 155 4.32 -3.06 -9.76
N PRO A 156 4.56 -1.82 -10.21
CA PRO A 156 5.69 -1.51 -11.06
C PRO A 156 7.03 -1.63 -10.33
N VAL A 157 8.05 -2.07 -11.07
CA VAL A 157 9.47 -1.82 -10.74
C VAL A 157 9.95 -0.51 -11.39
N VAL A 158 9.31 -0.12 -12.49
CA VAL A 158 9.45 1.17 -13.16
C VAL A 158 8.12 1.52 -13.84
N PHE A 159 7.78 2.80 -13.87
CA PHE A 159 6.72 3.29 -14.75
C PHE A 159 7.13 4.60 -15.42
N TRP A 160 6.40 4.94 -16.47
CA TRP A 160 6.54 6.16 -17.24
C TRP A 160 5.19 6.85 -17.31
N TYR A 161 5.16 8.16 -17.15
CA TYR A 161 3.92 8.91 -17.20
C TYR A 161 4.00 10.13 -18.12
N GLY A 162 2.83 10.59 -18.56
CA GLY A 162 2.69 11.76 -19.42
C GLY A 162 3.14 11.53 -20.87
N PRO A 163 3.05 12.58 -21.72
CA PRO A 163 3.39 12.50 -23.13
C PRO A 163 4.88 12.27 -23.38
N ASP A 164 5.73 12.78 -22.49
CA ASP A 164 7.20 12.66 -22.59
C ASP A 164 7.74 11.34 -22.01
N ALA A 165 6.84 10.46 -21.53
CA ALA A 165 7.18 9.22 -20.86
C ALA A 165 8.26 9.42 -19.78
N VAL A 166 7.97 10.29 -18.80
CA VAL A 166 8.91 10.59 -17.70
C VAL A 166 9.11 9.33 -16.86
N PRO A 167 10.34 8.80 -16.73
CA PRO A 167 10.60 7.55 -16.03
C PRO A 167 10.63 7.76 -14.51
N VAL A 168 10.02 6.83 -13.77
CA VAL A 168 9.97 6.84 -12.31
C VAL A 168 10.40 5.47 -11.78
N ASN A 169 11.49 5.47 -11.00
CA ASN A 169 11.99 4.28 -10.34
C ASN A 169 11.08 3.86 -9.16
N GLN A 170 10.81 2.56 -9.04
CA GLN A 170 9.97 1.98 -7.98
C GLN A 170 10.66 0.84 -7.20
N VAL A 171 11.89 0.47 -7.57
CA VAL A 171 12.69 -0.46 -6.75
C VAL A 171 13.37 0.28 -5.61
N LEU A 172 13.63 -0.43 -4.51
CA LEU A 172 14.54 0.03 -3.46
C LEU A 172 15.96 -0.33 -3.89
N GLY A 173 16.81 0.67 -4.15
CA GLY A 173 18.17 0.44 -4.64
C GLY A 173 18.25 0.45 -6.17
N ASN A 174 19.11 -0.41 -6.72
CA ASN A 174 19.52 -0.39 -8.12
C ASN A 174 19.42 -1.75 -8.83
N THR A 175 18.55 -2.65 -8.35
CA THR A 175 18.36 -3.98 -8.94
C THR A 175 16.89 -4.38 -8.91
N LEU A 176 16.51 -5.31 -9.80
CA LEU A 176 15.17 -5.92 -9.74
C LEU A 176 15.03 -6.77 -8.47
N PRO A 177 13.81 -6.87 -7.91
CA PRO A 177 13.53 -7.71 -6.74
C PRO A 177 13.91 -9.18 -6.96
N VAL A 178 13.66 -9.66 -8.17
CA VAL A 178 14.07 -10.97 -8.66
C VAL A 178 14.50 -10.80 -10.12
N ARG A 179 15.68 -11.32 -10.45
CA ARG A 179 16.19 -11.40 -11.82
C ARG A 179 15.56 -12.59 -12.55
N ALA A 180 14.24 -12.50 -12.76
CA ALA A 180 13.44 -13.50 -13.46
C ALA A 180 14.09 -13.94 -14.79
N PRO A 181 13.89 -15.18 -15.26
CA PRO A 181 14.40 -15.62 -16.55
C PRO A 181 13.97 -14.65 -17.67
N ILE A 182 14.87 -14.38 -18.62
CA ILE A 182 14.53 -13.55 -19.77
C ILE A 182 13.46 -14.30 -20.58
N PRO A 183 12.31 -13.67 -20.88
CA PRO A 183 11.28 -14.25 -21.74
C PRO A 183 11.90 -14.65 -23.08
N LYS A 184 11.60 -15.88 -23.55
CA LYS A 184 12.02 -16.37 -24.86
C LYS A 184 11.26 -15.67 -25.99
#